data_AF-A0A832PET3-F1
#
_entry.id   AF-A0A832PET3-F1
#
_cell.length_a   1.000
_cell.length_b   1.000
_cell.length_c   1.000
_cell.angle_alpha   90.00
_cell.angle_beta   90.00
_cell.angle_gamma   90.00
#
_symmetry.space_group_name_H-M   'P 1'
#
loop_
_entity.id
_entity.type
_entity.pdbx_description
1 polymer ?
#
loop_
_entity_poly.entity_id
_entity_poly.type
_entity_poly.pdbx_seq_one_letter_code
_entity_poly.pdbx_strand_id
1 'polypeptide(L)'
;MMRVIKRRGRLEPYKPSKIRAALEKATIDAGYSLEEKKEIIDKIYESVTKKLEGKEEIKTDTIRMCLLTELDKCEPYIARSWRRFEKKYKS
;
A
#
# COMPACT_ATOMS: atom_id res chain seq x y z
N MET A 1 3.78 -13.67 -14.86
CA MET A 1 4.47 -12.74 -13.93
C MET A 1 3.72 -11.42 -13.95
N MET A 2 3.14 -10.98 -12.83
CA MET A 2 2.34 -9.75 -12.81
C MET A 2 3.23 -8.52 -13.03
N ARG A 3 2.77 -7.58 -13.87
CA ARG A 3 3.43 -6.29 -14.13
C ARG A 3 2.67 -5.14 -13.46
N VAL A 4 3.41 -4.13 -13.04
CA VAL A 4 2.86 -2.91 -12.47
C VAL A 4 3.11 -1.75 -13.42
N ILE A 5 2.02 -1.12 -13.87
CA ILE A 5 2.04 0.11 -14.65
C ILE A 5 2.29 1.27 -13.69
N LYS A 6 3.43 1.94 -13.83
CA LYS A 6 3.81 3.14 -13.06
C LYS A 6 3.03 4.36 -13.57
N ARG A 7 3.03 5.45 -12.80
CA ARG A 7 2.28 6.69 -13.13
C ARG A 7 2.58 7.26 -14.53
N ARG A 8 3.83 7.14 -15.00
CA ARG A 8 4.25 7.58 -16.34
C ARG A 8 4.17 6.48 -17.41
N GLY A 9 3.40 5.41 -17.18
CA GLY A 9 3.23 4.31 -18.13
C GLY A 9 4.34 3.26 -18.16
N ARG A 10 5.49 3.51 -17.50
CA ARG A 10 6.58 2.51 -17.38
C ARG A 10 6.05 1.21 -16.74
N LEU A 11 6.49 0.06 -17.24
CA LEU A 11 6.20 -1.24 -16.65
C LEU A 11 7.35 -1.68 -15.73
N GLU A 12 7.00 -2.24 -14.58
CA GLU A 12 7.93 -2.90 -13.66
C GLU A 12 7.37 -4.26 -13.23
N PRO A 13 8.22 -5.26 -12.92
CA PRO A 13 7.76 -6.48 -12.28
C PRO A 13 7.09 -6.18 -10.94
N TYR A 14 5.98 -6.85 -10.66
CA TYR A 14 5.38 -6.82 -9.33
C TYR A 14 6.35 -7.36 -8.28
N LYS A 15 6.50 -6.62 -7.18
CA LYS A 15 7.33 -7.00 -6.04
C LYS A 15 6.48 -6.90 -4.77
N PRO A 16 6.05 -8.03 -4.17
CA PRO A 16 5.25 -8.02 -2.94
C PRO A 16 5.93 -7.25 -1.79
N SER A 17 7.26 -7.31 -1.71
CA SER A 17 8.04 -6.57 -0.72
C SER A 17 7.82 -5.05 -0.77
N LYS A 18 7.52 -4.49 -1.94
CA LYS A 18 7.19 -3.05 -2.06
C LYS A 18 5.85 -2.69 -1.43
N ILE A 19 4.89 -3.63 -1.34
CA ILE A 19 3.62 -3.40 -0.65
C ILE A 19 3.87 -3.32 0.86
N ARG A 20 4.55 -4.33 1.41
CA ARG A 20 4.84 -4.41 2.84
C ARG A 20 5.64 -3.20 3.32
N ALA A 21 6.70 -2.85 2.60
CA ALA A 21 7.52 -1.67 2.91
C ALA A 21 6.72 -0.36 2.88
N ALA A 22 5.71 -0.25 2.01
CA ALA A 22 4.87 0.95 1.95
C ALA A 22 3.92 1.04 3.15
N LEU A 23 3.38 -0.09 3.62
CA LEU A 23 2.58 -0.15 4.84
C LEU A 23 3.42 0.19 6.08
N GLU A 24 4.57 -0.46 6.24
CA GLU A 24 5.48 -0.22 7.36
C GLU A 24 5.90 1.25 7.43
N LYS A 25 6.25 1.85 6.30
CA LYS A 25 6.57 3.27 6.24
C LYS A 25 5.38 4.15 6.66
N ALA A 26 4.18 3.88 6.15
CA ALA A 26 3.00 4.67 6.51
C ALA A 26 2.65 4.56 8.00
N THR A 27 2.87 3.39 8.60
CA THR A 27 2.72 3.15 10.04
C THR A 27 3.68 4.01 10.85
N ILE A 28 4.96 4.02 10.48
CA ILE A 28 6.00 4.85 11.12
C ILE A 28 5.70 6.34 10.93
N ASP A 29 5.33 6.76 9.71
CA ASP A 29 4.94 8.14 9.41
C ASP A 29 3.69 8.58 10.18
N ALA A 30 2.86 7.64 10.63
CA ALA A 30 1.71 7.89 11.51
C ALA A 30 2.08 7.90 13.01
N GLY A 31 3.33 7.63 13.37
CA GLY A 31 3.81 7.65 14.74
C GLY A 31 3.61 6.35 15.52
N TYR A 32 3.29 5.25 14.84
CA TYR A 32 3.17 3.92 15.46
C TYR A 32 4.45 3.10 15.26
N SER A 33 4.71 2.17 16.18
CA SER A 33 5.72 1.14 15.97
C SER A 33 5.20 0.03 15.06
N LEU A 34 6.12 -0.69 14.41
CA LEU A 34 5.75 -1.82 13.56
C LEU A 34 5.24 -3.00 14.38
N GLU A 35 5.74 -3.15 15.60
CA GLU A 35 5.35 -4.19 16.54
C GLU A 35 3.89 -4.00 16.98
N GLU A 36 3.49 -2.77 17.32
CA GLU A 36 2.12 -2.45 17.74
C GLU A 36 1.11 -2.73 16.62
N LYS A 37 1.47 -2.45 15.38
CA LYS A 37 0.56 -2.58 14.22
C LYS A 37 0.84 -3.80 13.36
N LYS A 38 1.65 -4.75 13.82
CA LYS A 38 2.08 -5.91 13.04
C LYS A 38 0.90 -6.70 12.47
N GLU A 39 -0.04 -7.08 13.34
CA GLU A 39 -1.20 -7.89 12.94
C GLU A 39 -2.06 -7.18 11.88
N ILE A 40 -2.18 -5.86 11.99
CA ILE A 40 -2.96 -5.06 11.05
C ILE A 40 -2.23 -4.93 9.72
N ILE A 41 -0.91 -4.70 9.75
CA ILE A 41 -0.06 -4.67 8.55
C ILE A 41 -0.15 -6.01 7.82
N ASP A 42 0.00 -7.12 8.53
CA ASP A 42 -0.07 -8.46 7.95
C ASP A 42 -1.46 -8.74 7.34
N LYS A 43 -2.54 -8.42 8.06
CA LYS A 43 -3.93 -8.57 7.56
C LYS A 43 -4.18 -7.75 6.29
N ILE A 44 -3.73 -6.50 6.25
CA ILE A 44 -3.91 -5.63 5.08
C ILE A 44 -3.07 -6.15 3.91
N TYR A 45 -1.83 -6.56 4.17
CA TYR A 45 -0.95 -7.13 3.17
C TYR A 45 -1.56 -8.37 2.52
N GLU A 46 -2.11 -9.30 3.31
CA GLU A 46 -2.78 -10.49 2.81
C GLU A 46 -4.05 -10.15 2.01
N SER A 47 -4.91 -9.28 2.56
CA SER A 47 -6.14 -8.82 1.88
C SER A 47 -5.85 -8.20 0.52
N VAL A 48 -4.84 -7.33 0.44
CA VAL A 48 -4.45 -6.70 -0.82
C VAL A 48 -3.82 -7.72 -1.75
N THR A 49 -2.86 -8.54 -1.30
CA THR A 49 -2.19 -9.53 -2.15
C THR A 49 -3.20 -10.48 -2.79
N LYS A 50 -4.18 -10.97 -2.03
CA LYS A 50 -5.27 -11.81 -2.52
C LYS A 50 -6.14 -11.12 -3.58
N LYS A 51 -6.39 -9.81 -3.45
CA LYS A 51 -7.10 -9.01 -4.48
C LYS A 51 -6.27 -8.76 -5.75
N LEU A 52 -4.96 -8.96 -5.68
CA LEU A 52 -4.04 -8.78 -6.79
C LEU A 52 -3.73 -10.09 -7.51
N GLU A 53 -3.99 -11.24 -6.88
CA GLU A 53 -3.84 -12.55 -7.50
C GLU A 53 -4.63 -12.68 -8.80
N GLY A 54 -4.06 -13.39 -9.77
CA GLY A 54 -4.66 -13.61 -11.08
C GLY A 54 -4.58 -12.42 -12.05
N LYS A 55 -4.04 -11.27 -11.65
CA LYS A 55 -3.88 -10.11 -12.57
C LYS A 55 -2.58 -10.20 -13.35
N GLU A 56 -2.66 -9.97 -14.65
CA GLU A 56 -1.46 -9.86 -15.51
C GLU A 56 -0.81 -8.48 -15.38
N GLU A 57 -1.62 -7.42 -15.36
CA GLU A 57 -1.16 -6.04 -15.24
C GLU A 57 -2.02 -5.24 -14.25
N ILE A 58 -1.38 -4.35 -13.51
CA ILE A 58 -2.08 -3.47 -12.58
C ILE A 58 -1.43 -2.09 -12.48
N LYS A 59 -2.24 -1.03 -12.42
CA LYS A 59 -1.74 0.32 -12.18
C LYS A 59 -1.28 0.48 -10.72
N THR A 60 -0.18 1.19 -10.52
CA THR A 60 0.32 1.55 -9.18
C THR A 60 -0.77 2.25 -8.35
N ASP A 61 -1.58 3.10 -8.97
CA ASP A 61 -2.65 3.81 -8.26
C ASP A 61 -3.79 2.89 -7.83
N THR A 62 -4.05 1.79 -8.55
CA THR A 62 -5.01 0.76 -8.12
C THR A 62 -4.50 0.02 -6.88
N ILE A 63 -3.21 -0.38 -6.85
CA ILE A 63 -2.60 -0.99 -5.65
C ILE A 63 -2.71 -0.04 -4.47
N ARG A 64 -2.36 1.24 -4.68
CA ARG A 64 -2.45 2.29 -3.66
C ARG A 64 -3.88 2.45 -3.12
N MET A 65 -4.87 2.48 -4.02
CA MET A 65 -6.27 2.60 -3.62
C MET A 65 -6.72 1.39 -2.80
N CYS A 66 -6.34 0.17 -3.19
CA CYS A 66 -6.63 -1.03 -2.40
C CYS A 66 -6.05 -0.95 -0.99
N LEU A 67 -4.79 -0.50 -0.85
CA LEU A 67 -4.15 -0.33 0.47
C LEU A 67 -4.86 0.71 1.33
N LEU A 68 -5.16 1.88 0.76
CA LEU A 68 -5.85 2.95 1.48
C LEU A 68 -7.27 2.54 1.89
N THR A 69 -8.01 1.84 1.03
CA THR A 69 -9.35 1.33 1.38
C THR A 69 -9.32 0.34 2.53
N GLU A 70 -8.31 -0.54 2.61
CA GLU A 70 -8.20 -1.47 3.73
C GLU A 70 -7.69 -0.77 5.00
N LEU A 71 -6.75 0.17 4.88
CA LEU A 71 -6.34 1.02 5.99
C LEU A 71 -7.50 1.86 6.53
N ASP A 72 -8.37 2.41 5.69
CA ASP A 72 -9.55 3.17 6.16
C ASP A 72 -10.51 2.33 7.01
N LYS A 73 -10.54 1.00 6.81
CA LYS A 73 -11.39 0.09 7.58
C LYS A 73 -10.77 -0.28 8.92
N CYS A 74 -9.45 -0.50 8.95
CA CYS A 74 -8.76 -1.05 10.11
C CYS A 74 -8.01 0.01 10.92
N GLU A 75 -7.30 0.92 10.24
CA GLU A 75 -6.45 1.97 10.84
C GLU A 75 -6.57 3.31 10.08
N PRO A 76 -7.71 4.03 10.24
CA PRO A 76 -7.98 5.25 9.48
C PRO A 76 -6.93 6.36 9.70
N TYR A 77 -6.26 6.39 10.85
CA TYR A 77 -5.23 7.39 11.13
C TYR A 77 -3.98 7.20 10.27
N ILE A 78 -3.56 5.95 10.04
CA ILE A 78 -2.46 5.61 9.12
C ILE A 78 -2.83 6.02 7.69
N ALA A 79 -4.06 5.72 7.25
CA ALA A 79 -4.56 6.14 5.95
C ALA A 79 -4.54 7.68 5.78
N ARG A 80 -4.94 8.41 6.82
CA ARG A 80 -4.88 9.89 6.84
C ARG A 80 -3.45 10.40 6.76
N SER A 81 -2.52 9.82 7.53
CA SER A 81 -1.10 10.20 7.51
C SER A 81 -0.51 10.00 6.11
N TRP A 82 -0.76 8.83 5.50
CA TRP A 82 -0.33 8.54 4.12
C TRP A 82 -0.85 9.60 3.14
N ARG A 83 -2.15 9.91 3.17
CA ARG A 83 -2.73 10.92 2.26
C ARG A 83 -2.11 12.30 2.45
N ARG A 84 -1.81 12.70 3.70
CA ARG A 84 -1.11 13.96 3.99
C ARG A 84 0.31 13.97 3.41
N PHE A 85 1.06 12.88 3.57
CA PHE A 85 2.38 12.71 2.95
C PHE A 85 2.29 12.86 1.43
N GLU A 86 1.34 12.19 0.78
CA GLU A 86 1.20 12.30 -0.68
C GLU A 86 0.82 13.70 -1.14
N LYS A 87 -0.09 14.38 -0.43
CA LYS A 87 -0.43 15.78 -0.72
C LYS A 87 0.79 16.70 -0.61
N LYS A 88 1.70 16.43 0.34
CA LYS A 88 2.89 17.25 0.59
C LYS A 88 4.02 16.98 -0.43
N TYR A 89 4.18 15.75 -0.90
CA TYR A 89 5.39 15.33 -1.63
C TYR A 89 5.16 14.74 -3.03
N LYS A 90 3.91 14.46 -3.43
CA LYS A 90 3.61 13.78 -4.69
C LYS A 90 2.64 14.54 -5.61
N SER A 91 2.54 15.86 -5.43
CA SER A 91 1.76 16.74 -6.29
C SER A 91 2.42 16.95 -7.66
#